data_AF-A0A2H5FH13-F1
#
_entry.id   AF-A0A2H5FH13-F1
#
_cell.length_a   1.000
_cell.length_b   1.000
_cell.length_c   1.000
_cell.angle_alpha   90.00
_cell.angle_beta   90.00
_cell.angle_gamma   90.00
#
_symmetry.space_group_name_H-M   'P 1'
#
loop_
_entity.id
_entity.type
_entity.pdbx_description
1 polymer ?
#
loop_
_entity_poly.entity_id
_entity_poly.type
_entity_poly.pdbx_seq_one_letter_code
_entity_poly.pdbx_strand_id
1 'polypeptide(L)'
;MQIKWQGIILRFFLYAAAFFMNNISQAGTPMWTFTPNPAFPPNISMTQSGYAYVQYTVTNQSRKTKTLLMNSIPGVTQMTTPGNCSNPFTLAYQQYCTLTLFVDGNQLLGNIKGGPAVCEHGNPLQCYQPSNPLDITIRNARFVITPSAGANGIISPAKPQTVVANSSLLFTAIPNSGYQVYQWYVDGNPAQWGGLNFSLNSITANHTVEVIFNQAATIFGGAENGQVYSSSDNGLTWSGTIPAQSHAVNSIYATNTDIYAGSADHHVYRYSNISGSWDQGKSPDDSEVLSVFVTTETTQTTVYAGTKNGNLFYSTDDRKSWTNRPLPNAVTAVNGIYVTNNTIYIGSTEINEGNVYYSPVNGSSWIKIPGPADVEAIRDIFVVNTMLYANTAPIKIPPDSGGRGPREYVYTYDLTTHGPWSSFMDQTVYSLFVSADGTSMLAGTQDGFVYSLMTGDLYGFITDTKINSVFLLGAN
;
A
#
# COMPACT_ATOMS: atom_id res chain seq x y z
N MET A 1 71.68 -23.51 62.54
CA MET A 1 71.03 -24.41 61.57
C MET A 1 70.74 -23.60 60.33
N GLN A 2 71.14 -23.92 59.11
CA GLN A 2 71.95 -24.99 58.57
C GLN A 2 72.47 -24.48 57.21
N ILE A 3 73.76 -24.72 56.95
CA ILE A 3 74.30 -25.28 55.70
C ILE A 3 74.39 -24.40 54.44
N LYS A 4 75.65 -23.98 54.20
CA LYS A 4 76.40 -23.92 52.92
C LYS A 4 75.78 -24.72 51.76
N TRP A 5 75.58 -24.09 50.60
CA TRP A 5 75.90 -24.61 49.24
C TRP A 5 75.91 -23.40 48.28
N GLN A 6 76.96 -22.58 48.26
CA GLN A 6 78.01 -22.64 47.24
C GLN A 6 77.54 -23.06 45.83
N GLY A 7 77.47 -22.09 44.92
CA GLY A 7 78.37 -22.09 43.76
C GLY A 7 78.03 -22.90 42.52
N ILE A 8 76.90 -23.62 42.43
CA ILE A 8 76.63 -24.49 41.26
C ILE A 8 75.31 -24.18 40.52
N ILE A 9 74.36 -23.44 41.10
CA ILE A 9 73.06 -23.21 40.45
C ILE A 9 73.06 -22.01 39.48
N LEU A 10 73.96 -21.04 39.64
CA LEU A 10 74.01 -19.87 38.75
C LEU A 10 74.82 -20.10 37.46
N ARG A 11 75.61 -21.17 37.37
CA ARG A 11 76.32 -21.56 36.12
C ARG A 11 75.56 -22.58 35.28
N PHE A 12 74.57 -23.29 35.83
CA PHE A 12 73.73 -24.21 35.07
C PHE A 12 72.60 -23.49 34.30
N PHE A 13 72.03 -22.41 34.85
CA PHE A 13 70.97 -21.65 34.16
C PHE A 13 71.48 -20.71 33.05
N LEU A 14 72.75 -20.29 33.09
CA LEU A 14 73.36 -19.47 32.04
C LEU A 14 73.88 -20.29 30.84
N TYR A 15 74.12 -21.60 31.00
CA TYR A 15 74.43 -22.50 29.87
C TYR A 15 73.17 -23.16 29.28
N ALA A 16 72.11 -23.40 30.07
CA ALA A 16 70.84 -23.91 29.53
C ALA A 16 70.07 -22.85 28.73
N ALA A 17 70.12 -21.56 29.12
CA ALA A 17 69.49 -20.47 28.37
C ALA A 17 70.23 -20.11 27.07
N ALA A 18 71.51 -20.42 26.96
CA ALA A 18 72.30 -20.25 25.73
C ALA A 18 72.12 -21.41 24.73
N PHE A 19 71.58 -22.57 25.16
CA PHE A 19 71.33 -23.73 24.29
C PHE A 19 69.91 -23.78 23.70
N PHE A 20 69.00 -22.90 24.12
CA PHE A 20 67.64 -22.81 23.57
C PHE A 20 67.38 -21.59 22.66
N MET A 21 68.38 -20.74 22.40
CA MET A 21 68.28 -19.59 21.50
C MET A 21 69.00 -19.78 20.16
N ASN A 22 68.93 -20.98 19.57
CA ASN A 22 69.36 -21.23 18.19
C ASN A 22 68.56 -22.37 17.53
N ASN A 23 67.23 -22.35 17.68
CA ASN A 23 66.38 -22.99 16.69
C ASN A 23 65.74 -21.89 15.84
N ILE A 24 66.56 -21.24 15.02
CA ILE A 24 66.03 -20.68 13.78
C ILE A 24 65.57 -21.93 13.02
N SER A 25 64.27 -22.21 12.99
CA SER A 25 63.76 -23.18 12.02
C SER A 25 64.08 -22.60 10.65
N GLN A 26 65.15 -23.08 10.04
CA GLN A 26 65.36 -22.84 8.63
C GLN A 26 64.29 -23.66 7.91
N ALA A 27 63.15 -23.02 7.64
CA ALA A 27 62.23 -23.53 6.65
C ALA A 27 63.04 -23.70 5.36
N GLY A 28 63.24 -24.96 4.93
CA GLY A 28 63.98 -25.25 3.72
C GLY A 28 63.41 -24.43 2.56
N THR A 29 64.27 -23.90 1.68
CA THR A 29 63.86 -23.12 0.52
C THR A 29 62.75 -23.87 -0.23
N PRO A 30 61.59 -23.24 -0.49
CA PRO A 30 60.46 -23.93 -1.07
C PRO A 30 60.82 -24.45 -2.46
N MET A 31 60.40 -25.69 -2.76
CA MET A 31 60.77 -26.35 -4.02
C MET A 31 60.10 -25.71 -5.23
N TRP A 32 59.05 -24.93 -5.02
CA TRP A 32 58.47 -24.03 -6.01
C TRP A 32 58.01 -22.75 -5.32
N THR A 33 57.99 -21.66 -6.08
CA THR A 33 57.60 -20.33 -5.60
C THR A 33 56.36 -19.83 -6.32
N PHE A 34 55.66 -18.91 -5.66
CA PHE A 34 54.49 -18.23 -6.22
C PHE A 34 54.76 -16.74 -6.28
N THR A 35 54.53 -16.13 -7.43
CA THR A 35 54.58 -14.68 -7.60
C THR A 35 53.20 -14.20 -8.03
N PRO A 36 52.48 -13.41 -7.20
CA PRO A 36 51.18 -12.88 -7.57
C PRO A 36 51.28 -11.97 -8.80
N ASN A 37 50.31 -12.04 -9.70
CA ASN A 37 50.18 -11.07 -10.78
C ASN A 37 49.46 -9.82 -10.26
N PRO A 38 50.07 -8.62 -10.32
CA PRO A 38 49.42 -7.39 -9.86
C PRO A 38 48.13 -7.02 -10.61
N ALA A 39 47.98 -7.44 -11.87
CA ALA A 39 46.75 -7.21 -12.65
C ALA A 39 45.57 -8.10 -12.19
N PHE A 40 45.87 -9.20 -11.50
CA PHE A 40 44.89 -10.17 -10.98
C PHE A 40 45.28 -10.55 -9.55
N PRO A 41 45.19 -9.60 -8.60
CA PRO A 41 45.76 -9.73 -7.27
C PRO A 41 45.00 -10.76 -6.42
N PRO A 42 45.64 -11.33 -5.40
CA PRO A 42 45.04 -12.37 -4.56
C PRO A 42 44.12 -11.85 -3.45
N ASN A 43 44.16 -10.54 -3.18
CA ASN A 43 43.23 -9.88 -2.27
C ASN A 43 42.11 -9.23 -3.08
N ILE A 44 40.89 -9.76 -2.97
CA ILE A 44 39.73 -9.28 -3.70
C ILE A 44 38.51 -9.19 -2.78
N SER A 45 37.61 -8.26 -3.11
CA SER A 45 36.31 -8.18 -2.46
C SER A 45 35.19 -8.06 -3.49
N MET A 46 34.16 -8.89 -3.32
CA MET A 46 33.14 -9.12 -4.35
C MET A 46 31.78 -9.45 -3.72
N THR A 47 30.71 -9.38 -4.51
CA THR A 47 29.38 -9.84 -4.09
C THR A 47 29.19 -11.33 -4.37
N GLN A 48 28.19 -11.95 -3.72
CA GLN A 48 27.81 -13.34 -3.99
C GLN A 48 27.47 -13.56 -5.48
N SER A 49 26.90 -12.56 -6.16
CA SER A 49 26.60 -12.63 -7.60
C SER A 49 27.77 -12.31 -8.53
N GLY A 50 28.92 -11.86 -8.00
CA GLY A 50 30.08 -11.46 -8.78
C GLY A 50 31.02 -12.61 -9.11
N TYR A 51 31.99 -12.36 -9.99
CA TYR A 51 33.11 -13.26 -10.25
C TYR A 51 34.41 -12.48 -10.35
N ALA A 52 35.55 -13.16 -10.17
CA ALA A 52 36.87 -12.56 -10.28
C ALA A 52 37.92 -13.58 -10.76
N TYR A 53 39.06 -13.07 -11.22
CA TYR A 53 40.23 -13.87 -11.57
C TYR A 53 41.40 -13.50 -10.68
N VAL A 54 42.08 -14.51 -10.15
CA VAL A 54 43.34 -14.37 -9.39
C VAL A 54 44.42 -15.14 -10.13
N GLN A 55 45.63 -14.56 -10.25
CA GLN A 55 46.73 -15.22 -10.94
C GLN A 55 48.01 -15.27 -10.11
N TYR A 56 48.67 -16.43 -10.16
CA TYR A 56 50.02 -16.64 -9.66
C TYR A 56 50.92 -17.19 -10.76
N THR A 57 52.16 -16.72 -10.84
CA THR A 57 53.21 -17.43 -11.57
C THR A 57 53.83 -18.46 -10.65
N VAL A 58 53.68 -19.75 -10.97
CA VAL A 58 54.26 -20.86 -10.21
C VAL A 58 55.56 -21.29 -10.88
N THR A 59 56.69 -21.21 -10.18
CA THR A 59 58.01 -21.53 -10.72
C THR A 59 58.67 -22.66 -9.95
N ASN A 60 59.14 -23.70 -10.63
CA ASN A 60 59.87 -24.80 -10.00
C ASN A 60 61.32 -24.38 -9.69
N GLN A 61 61.67 -24.35 -8.41
CA GLN A 61 63.03 -24.06 -7.92
C GLN A 61 63.86 -25.32 -7.71
N SER A 62 63.25 -26.51 -7.77
CA SER A 62 63.96 -27.78 -7.67
C SER A 62 64.69 -28.11 -8.96
N ARG A 63 65.92 -28.64 -8.84
CA ARG A 63 66.65 -29.20 -9.99
C ARG A 63 65.98 -30.44 -10.60
N LYS A 64 64.97 -31.02 -9.94
CA LYS A 64 64.16 -32.12 -10.47
C LYS A 64 62.86 -31.58 -11.05
N THR A 65 62.42 -32.17 -12.15
CA THR A 65 61.07 -31.92 -12.70
C THR A 65 60.02 -32.28 -11.66
N LYS A 66 59.02 -31.41 -11.49
CA LYS A 66 57.93 -31.57 -10.53
C LYS A 66 56.60 -31.59 -11.25
N THR A 67 55.75 -32.57 -10.92
CA THR A 67 54.35 -32.61 -11.33
C THR A 67 53.50 -32.20 -10.13
N LEU A 68 52.72 -31.14 -10.32
CA LEU A 68 52.09 -30.37 -9.27
C LEU A 68 50.57 -30.35 -9.46
N LEU A 69 49.83 -30.43 -8.35
CA LEU A 69 48.38 -30.23 -8.29
C LEU A 69 48.03 -29.19 -7.24
N MET A 70 47.05 -28.37 -7.56
CA MET A 70 46.43 -27.49 -6.59
C MET A 70 45.40 -28.27 -5.76
N ASN A 71 45.40 -28.05 -4.44
CA ASN A 71 44.32 -28.52 -3.57
C ASN A 71 43.02 -27.77 -3.92
N SER A 72 41.90 -28.48 -3.98
CA SER A 72 40.59 -27.89 -4.25
C SER A 72 40.22 -26.86 -3.19
N ILE A 73 39.75 -25.70 -3.62
CA ILE A 73 39.15 -24.68 -2.76
C ILE A 73 37.68 -24.56 -3.20
N PRO A 74 36.69 -24.80 -2.33
CA PRO A 74 35.28 -24.65 -2.69
C PRO A 74 34.98 -23.27 -3.30
N GLY A 75 34.32 -23.26 -4.46
CA GLY A 75 33.98 -22.04 -5.21
C GLY A 75 35.13 -21.37 -5.97
N VAL A 76 36.32 -21.98 -6.00
CA VAL A 76 37.47 -21.53 -6.80
C VAL A 76 37.91 -22.62 -7.77
N THR A 77 37.94 -22.30 -9.06
CA THR A 77 38.27 -23.24 -10.14
C THR A 77 39.58 -22.87 -10.80
N GLN A 78 40.51 -23.82 -10.93
CA GLN A 78 41.71 -23.64 -11.75
C GLN A 78 41.34 -23.65 -13.24
N MET A 79 41.72 -22.60 -13.97
CA MET A 79 41.59 -22.58 -15.43
C MET A 79 42.70 -23.39 -16.10
N THR A 80 42.33 -24.22 -17.08
CA THR A 80 43.24 -25.11 -17.82
C THR A 80 43.28 -24.82 -19.32
N THR A 81 42.71 -23.70 -19.76
CA THR A 81 42.77 -23.24 -21.17
C THR A 81 44.21 -22.90 -21.59
N PRO A 82 44.53 -22.93 -22.89
CA PRO A 82 45.86 -22.60 -23.39
C PRO A 82 46.38 -21.27 -22.83
N GLY A 83 47.60 -21.28 -22.28
CA GLY A 83 48.20 -20.13 -21.58
C GLY A 83 48.15 -20.22 -20.04
N ASN A 84 47.38 -21.17 -19.47
CA ASN A 84 47.33 -21.44 -18.04
C ASN A 84 48.04 -22.76 -17.66
N CYS A 85 48.37 -22.93 -16.39
CA CYS A 85 48.83 -24.21 -15.86
C CYS A 85 47.78 -25.30 -16.14
N SER A 86 48.19 -26.42 -16.74
CA SER A 86 47.36 -27.62 -16.85
C SER A 86 47.04 -28.22 -15.47
N ASN A 87 46.13 -29.17 -15.38
CA ASN A 87 45.85 -29.89 -14.14
C ASN A 87 45.95 -31.41 -14.37
N PRO A 88 46.98 -32.11 -13.86
CA PRO A 88 48.18 -31.57 -13.19
C PRO A 88 49.08 -30.75 -14.14
N PHE A 89 50.02 -29.97 -13.59
CA PHE A 89 51.04 -29.28 -14.37
C PHE A 89 52.45 -29.76 -14.02
N THR A 90 53.29 -29.93 -15.04
CA THR A 90 54.66 -30.42 -14.90
C THR A 90 55.66 -29.33 -15.29
N LEU A 91 56.57 -29.01 -14.38
CA LEU A 91 57.56 -27.94 -14.54
C LEU A 91 58.97 -28.52 -14.39
N ALA A 92 59.81 -28.36 -15.40
CA ALA A 92 61.26 -28.57 -15.30
C ALA A 92 61.91 -27.50 -14.40
N TYR A 93 63.20 -27.64 -14.10
CA TYR A 93 63.93 -26.64 -13.30
C TYR A 93 63.82 -25.25 -13.93
N GLN A 94 63.44 -24.25 -13.13
CA GLN A 94 63.18 -22.84 -13.52
C GLN A 94 62.03 -22.61 -14.51
N GLN A 95 61.35 -23.67 -14.96
CA GLN A 95 60.14 -23.53 -15.74
C GLN A 95 59.02 -23.00 -14.86
N TYR A 96 58.14 -22.20 -15.45
CA TYR A 96 56.98 -21.63 -14.79
C TYR A 96 55.71 -21.80 -15.61
N CYS A 97 54.56 -21.65 -14.95
CA CYS A 97 53.26 -21.50 -15.60
C CYS A 97 52.40 -20.50 -14.82
N THR A 98 51.39 -19.94 -15.50
CA THR A 98 50.41 -19.05 -14.88
C THR A 98 49.25 -19.85 -14.33
N LEU A 99 49.11 -19.90 -13.01
CA LEU A 99 47.98 -20.48 -12.32
C LEU A 99 46.87 -19.42 -12.22
N THR A 100 45.90 -19.49 -13.14
CA THR A 100 44.71 -18.64 -13.10
C THR A 100 43.58 -19.34 -12.36
N LEU A 101 43.01 -18.66 -11.38
CA LEU A 101 41.90 -19.11 -10.56
C LEU A 101 40.67 -18.27 -10.90
N PHE A 102 39.61 -18.94 -11.34
CA PHE A 102 38.28 -18.35 -11.48
C PHE A 102 37.54 -18.49 -10.16
N VAL A 103 37.13 -17.37 -9.59
CA VAL A 103 36.37 -17.28 -8.35
C VAL A 103 34.92 -16.93 -8.71
N ASP A 104 33.99 -17.84 -8.44
CA ASP A 104 32.55 -17.60 -8.59
C ASP A 104 31.93 -17.34 -7.22
N GLY A 105 31.50 -16.10 -6.99
CA GLY A 105 30.90 -15.69 -5.72
C GLY A 105 29.72 -16.58 -5.31
N ASN A 106 28.95 -17.12 -6.25
CA ASN A 106 27.75 -17.90 -5.94
C ASN A 106 28.09 -19.27 -5.33
N GLN A 107 29.29 -19.78 -5.62
CA GLN A 107 29.78 -21.08 -5.17
C GLN A 107 30.60 -20.97 -3.87
N LEU A 108 30.87 -19.75 -3.40
CA LEU A 108 31.58 -19.55 -2.15
C LEU A 108 30.65 -19.72 -0.94
N LEU A 109 31.12 -20.49 0.05
CA LEU A 109 30.42 -20.72 1.31
C LEU A 109 30.74 -19.66 2.39
N GLY A 110 31.64 -18.72 2.09
CA GLY A 110 32.11 -17.68 3.00
C GLY A 110 33.42 -17.05 2.52
N ASN A 111 34.01 -16.21 3.36
CA ASN A 111 35.31 -15.61 3.07
C ASN A 111 36.41 -16.69 2.97
N ILE A 112 37.36 -16.51 2.05
CA ILE A 112 38.52 -17.39 1.91
C ILE A 112 39.75 -16.67 2.44
N LYS A 113 40.51 -17.33 3.31
CA LYS A 113 41.84 -16.89 3.74
C LYS A 113 42.83 -18.06 3.66
N GLY A 114 43.87 -17.92 2.85
CA GLY A 114 44.89 -18.96 2.66
C GLY A 114 44.84 -19.62 1.28
N GLY A 115 45.93 -20.30 0.93
CA GLY A 115 46.07 -20.95 -0.38
C GLY A 115 46.39 -19.96 -1.54
N PRO A 116 46.40 -20.45 -2.79
CA PRO A 116 46.26 -21.85 -3.19
C PRO A 116 47.44 -22.69 -2.68
N ALA A 117 47.13 -23.85 -2.10
CA ALA A 117 48.15 -24.84 -1.79
C ALA A 117 48.40 -25.69 -3.03
N VAL A 118 49.65 -25.74 -3.49
CA VAL A 118 50.07 -26.63 -4.57
C VAL A 118 50.98 -27.69 -3.99
N CYS A 119 50.68 -28.95 -4.28
CA CYS A 119 51.33 -30.13 -3.76
C CYS A 119 51.94 -30.97 -4.89
N GLU A 120 52.98 -31.75 -4.58
CA GLU A 120 53.54 -32.71 -5.54
C GLU A 120 52.61 -33.91 -5.71
N HIS A 121 52.32 -34.31 -6.96
CA HIS A 121 51.37 -35.37 -7.29
C HIS A 121 51.66 -36.71 -6.59
N GLY A 122 52.94 -37.05 -6.40
CA GLY A 122 53.39 -38.27 -5.73
C GLY A 122 53.70 -38.11 -4.24
N ASN A 123 53.62 -36.90 -3.69
CA ASN A 123 53.87 -36.62 -2.29
C ASN A 123 52.94 -35.50 -1.78
N PRO A 124 51.69 -35.84 -1.42
CA PRO A 124 50.68 -34.86 -1.00
C PRO A 124 51.00 -34.16 0.34
N LEU A 125 52.05 -34.58 1.06
CA LEU A 125 52.56 -33.87 2.24
C LEU A 125 53.53 -32.74 1.86
N GLN A 126 54.03 -32.74 0.62
CA GLN A 126 54.91 -31.70 0.10
C GLN A 126 54.10 -30.64 -0.64
N CYS A 127 53.51 -29.73 0.14
CA CYS A 127 52.72 -28.62 -0.35
C CYS A 127 53.37 -27.28 0.02
N TYR A 128 53.27 -26.31 -0.88
CA TYR A 128 53.63 -24.93 -0.59
C TYR A 128 52.47 -24.00 -0.94
N GLN A 129 52.39 -22.89 -0.21
CA GLN A 129 51.43 -21.80 -0.44
C GLN A 129 52.19 -20.50 -0.73
N PRO A 130 51.60 -19.54 -1.45
CA PRO A 130 52.17 -18.22 -1.64
C PRO A 130 52.32 -17.47 -0.30
N SER A 131 53.34 -16.60 -0.21
CA SER A 131 53.48 -15.66 0.91
C SER A 131 52.40 -14.58 0.94
N ASN A 132 51.81 -14.28 -0.22
CA ASN A 132 50.59 -13.48 -0.35
C ASN A 132 49.41 -14.40 -0.74
N PRO A 133 48.75 -15.03 0.24
CA PRO A 133 47.68 -15.98 -0.01
C PRO A 133 46.42 -15.31 -0.56
N LEU A 134 45.52 -16.14 -1.09
CA LEU A 134 44.15 -15.75 -1.38
C LEU A 134 43.49 -15.16 -0.14
N ASP A 135 42.94 -13.97 -0.29
CA ASP A 135 42.12 -13.28 0.71
C ASP A 135 40.88 -12.73 -0.01
N ILE A 136 39.81 -13.53 -0.02
CA ILE A 136 38.55 -13.21 -0.69
C ILE A 136 37.53 -12.82 0.37
N THR A 137 37.05 -11.59 0.30
CA THR A 137 35.98 -11.08 1.16
C THR A 137 34.67 -10.92 0.39
N ILE A 138 33.66 -11.69 0.77
CA ILE A 138 32.31 -11.57 0.23
C ILE A 138 31.60 -10.40 0.92
N ARG A 139 30.97 -9.54 0.12
CA ARG A 139 30.12 -8.45 0.58
C ARG A 139 28.69 -8.70 0.14
N ASN A 140 27.73 -8.33 0.98
CA ASN A 140 26.35 -8.32 0.54
C ASN A 140 26.13 -7.19 -0.46
N ALA A 141 25.37 -7.48 -1.52
CA ALA A 141 24.93 -6.44 -2.44
C ALA A 141 24.14 -5.37 -1.67
N ARG A 142 24.28 -4.12 -2.10
CA ARG A 142 23.59 -2.98 -1.50
C ARG A 142 22.81 -2.23 -2.56
N PHE A 143 21.63 -1.79 -2.18
CA PHE A 143 20.71 -1.07 -3.06
C PHE A 143 20.33 0.26 -2.44
N VAL A 144 20.12 1.25 -3.30
CA VAL A 144 19.68 2.59 -2.93
C VAL A 144 18.18 2.67 -3.14
N ILE A 145 17.46 3.00 -2.06
CA ILE A 145 16.03 3.27 -2.09
C ILE A 145 15.84 4.77 -1.98
N THR A 146 15.22 5.38 -2.98
CA THR A 146 15.03 6.83 -3.07
C THR A 146 13.59 7.18 -2.72
N PRO A 147 13.33 7.68 -1.51
CA PRO A 147 12.01 8.15 -1.11
C PRO A 147 11.68 9.51 -1.73
N SER A 148 10.41 9.73 -2.02
CA SER A 148 9.86 11.02 -2.43
C SER A 148 8.44 11.17 -1.88
N ALA A 149 8.03 12.42 -1.64
CA ALA A 149 6.70 12.76 -1.18
C ALA A 149 6.12 13.81 -2.12
N GLY A 150 4.87 13.62 -2.51
CA GLY A 150 4.08 14.64 -3.19
C GLY A 150 3.81 15.84 -2.29
N ALA A 151 3.10 16.83 -2.82
CA ALA A 151 2.66 17.97 -2.03
C ALA A 151 1.82 17.55 -0.82
N ASN A 152 1.79 18.40 0.21
CA ASN A 152 0.92 18.27 1.38
C ASN A 152 1.23 17.13 2.36
N GLY A 153 2.47 16.65 2.35
CA GLY A 153 2.99 15.80 3.40
C GLY A 153 4.48 15.53 3.21
N ILE A 154 5.01 14.68 4.07
CA ILE A 154 6.40 14.23 4.00
C ILE A 154 6.48 12.70 4.18
N ILE A 155 7.59 12.12 3.72
CA ILE A 155 7.92 10.71 3.89
C ILE A 155 9.15 10.57 4.80
N SER A 156 9.13 9.58 5.69
CA SER A 156 10.26 9.21 6.54
C SER A 156 10.63 7.74 6.33
N PRO A 157 11.90 7.39 6.08
CA PRO A 157 13.03 8.30 5.90
C PRO A 157 12.89 9.14 4.61
N ALA A 158 13.32 10.41 4.67
CA ALA A 158 13.18 11.37 3.56
C ALA A 158 14.37 11.41 2.58
N LYS A 159 15.50 10.82 2.97
CA LYS A 159 16.73 10.80 2.17
C LYS A 159 16.95 9.40 1.59
N PRO A 160 17.69 9.27 0.47
CA PRO A 160 18.06 7.97 -0.07
C PRO A 160 18.69 7.07 1.00
N GLN A 161 18.16 5.85 1.13
CA GLN A 161 18.65 4.85 2.07
C GLN A 161 19.45 3.80 1.32
N THR A 162 20.62 3.42 1.84
CA THR A 162 21.39 2.28 1.31
C THR A 162 21.15 1.08 2.19
N VAL A 163 20.50 0.05 1.64
CA VAL A 163 20.13 -1.17 2.36
C VAL A 163 20.83 -2.39 1.77
N VAL A 164 20.91 -3.46 2.56
CA VAL A 164 21.48 -4.73 2.11
C VAL A 164 20.44 -5.52 1.32
N ALA A 165 20.86 -6.27 0.30
CA ALA A 165 19.99 -7.17 -0.45
C ALA A 165 19.16 -8.09 0.45
N ASN A 166 17.91 -8.34 0.05
CA ASN A 166 16.90 -9.14 0.76
C ASN A 166 16.42 -8.57 2.10
N SER A 167 16.87 -7.38 2.49
CA SER A 167 16.29 -6.67 3.64
C SER A 167 14.95 -6.03 3.30
N SER A 168 14.28 -5.50 4.32
CA SER A 168 13.08 -4.68 4.19
C SER A 168 13.33 -3.27 4.73
N LEU A 169 12.58 -2.30 4.22
CA LEU A 169 12.61 -0.92 4.69
C LEU A 169 11.17 -0.40 4.92
N LEU A 170 10.93 0.11 6.11
CA LEU A 170 9.66 0.75 6.48
C LEU A 170 9.71 2.24 6.14
N PHE A 171 8.66 2.71 5.50
CA PHE A 171 8.38 4.12 5.27
C PHE A 171 7.15 4.53 6.07
N THR A 172 7.21 5.74 6.63
CA THR A 172 6.10 6.38 7.33
C THR A 172 5.79 7.71 6.66
N ALA A 173 4.56 7.89 6.23
CA ALA A 173 4.05 9.15 5.71
C ALA A 173 3.51 10.00 6.87
N ILE A 174 3.76 11.31 6.78
CA ILE A 174 3.26 12.31 7.72
C ILE A 174 2.52 13.35 6.89
N PRO A 175 1.19 13.21 6.72
CA PRO A 175 0.38 14.22 6.04
C PRO A 175 0.40 15.55 6.79
N ASN A 176 0.28 16.66 6.05
CA ASN A 176 -0.02 17.95 6.64
C ASN A 176 -1.43 17.96 7.25
N SER A 177 -1.70 18.91 8.16
CA SER A 177 -3.05 19.10 8.70
C SER A 177 -4.06 19.33 7.57
N GLY A 178 -5.19 18.62 7.63
CA GLY A 178 -6.22 18.63 6.58
C GLY A 178 -5.94 17.70 5.41
N TYR A 179 -4.88 16.90 5.44
CA TYR A 179 -4.53 15.92 4.39
C TYR A 179 -4.41 14.50 4.96
N GLN A 180 -4.52 13.52 4.06
CA GLN A 180 -4.34 12.10 4.35
C GLN A 180 -3.52 11.44 3.23
N VAL A 181 -3.03 10.22 3.48
CA VAL A 181 -2.34 9.44 2.45
C VAL A 181 -3.36 8.95 1.44
N TYR A 182 -3.11 9.25 0.16
CA TYR A 182 -3.90 8.73 -0.94
C TYR A 182 -3.31 7.41 -1.44
N GLN A 183 -2.05 7.42 -1.87
CA GLN A 183 -1.45 6.28 -2.56
C GLN A 183 0.07 6.23 -2.38
N TRP A 184 0.59 5.01 -2.22
CA TRP A 184 2.01 4.69 -2.29
C TRP A 184 2.34 4.09 -3.67
N TYR A 185 3.51 4.42 -4.18
CA TYR A 185 4.06 3.90 -5.43
C TYR A 185 5.45 3.31 -5.23
N VAL A 186 5.74 2.24 -5.96
CA VAL A 186 7.08 1.68 -6.12
C VAL A 186 7.42 1.69 -7.60
N ASP A 187 8.53 2.34 -7.95
CA ASP A 187 9.01 2.48 -9.33
C ASP A 187 7.92 3.02 -10.29
N GLY A 188 7.11 3.96 -9.80
CA GLY A 188 6.01 4.59 -10.55
C GLY A 188 4.70 3.77 -10.61
N ASN A 189 4.67 2.56 -10.04
CA ASN A 189 3.47 1.70 -10.04
C ASN A 189 2.74 1.76 -8.68
N PRO A 190 1.40 1.81 -8.66
CA PRO A 190 0.61 1.73 -7.44
C PRO A 190 0.99 0.50 -6.59
N ALA A 191 1.39 0.72 -5.34
CA ALA A 191 1.86 -0.33 -4.43
C ALA A 191 0.96 -0.54 -3.20
N GLN A 192 0.41 0.54 -2.64
CA GLN A 192 -0.52 0.47 -1.51
C GLN A 192 -1.47 1.67 -1.53
N TRP A 193 -2.75 1.40 -1.34
CA TRP A 193 -3.76 2.43 -1.13
C TRP A 193 -3.73 2.92 0.33
N GLY A 194 -3.70 4.24 0.53
CA GLY A 194 -3.73 4.86 1.85
C GLY A 194 -2.66 4.37 2.84
N GLY A 195 -2.93 4.61 4.13
CA GLY A 195 -2.16 4.06 5.24
C GLY A 195 -0.89 4.86 5.52
N LEU A 196 -0.64 5.14 6.80
CA LEU A 196 0.52 5.93 7.21
C LEU A 196 1.85 5.19 7.06
N ASN A 197 1.83 3.85 6.96
CA ASN A 197 3.04 3.03 6.89
C ASN A 197 3.04 2.15 5.64
N PHE A 198 4.21 2.01 5.02
CA PHE A 198 4.45 1.13 3.87
C PHE A 198 5.78 0.39 4.03
N SER A 199 5.78 -0.94 3.89
CA SER A 199 7.00 -1.76 4.01
C SER A 199 7.42 -2.28 2.63
N LEU A 200 8.58 -1.81 2.14
CA LEU A 200 9.23 -2.39 0.97
C LEU A 200 10.02 -3.62 1.39
N ASN A 201 9.57 -4.80 0.99
CA ASN A 201 10.14 -6.08 1.42
C ASN A 201 11.04 -6.71 0.34
N SER A 202 11.98 -7.55 0.77
CA SER A 202 12.79 -8.39 -0.14
C SER A 202 13.50 -7.59 -1.23
N ILE A 203 14.23 -6.55 -0.83
CA ILE A 203 14.85 -5.59 -1.74
C ILE A 203 15.98 -6.25 -2.54
N THR A 204 15.83 -6.32 -3.88
CA THR A 204 16.77 -6.96 -4.80
C THR A 204 17.30 -6.04 -5.90
N ALA A 205 16.84 -4.79 -5.93
CA ALA A 205 17.29 -3.75 -6.84
C ALA A 205 17.19 -2.37 -6.17
N ASN A 206 17.69 -1.34 -6.84
CA ASN A 206 17.37 0.03 -6.48
C ASN A 206 15.89 0.28 -6.76
N HIS A 207 15.22 1.03 -5.88
CA HIS A 207 13.83 1.39 -6.04
C HIS A 207 13.59 2.86 -5.73
N THR A 208 12.55 3.43 -6.33
CA THR A 208 11.93 4.67 -5.86
C THR A 208 10.67 4.35 -5.07
N VAL A 209 10.46 5.00 -3.93
CA VAL A 209 9.22 4.91 -3.16
C VAL A 209 8.62 6.30 -3.09
N GLU A 210 7.41 6.46 -3.60
CA GLU A 210 6.70 7.73 -3.61
C GLU A 210 5.39 7.61 -2.80
N VAL A 211 5.04 8.67 -2.08
CA VAL A 211 3.74 8.80 -1.42
C VAL A 211 3.03 10.08 -1.88
N ILE A 212 1.76 9.96 -2.25
CA ILE A 212 0.89 11.06 -2.65
C ILE A 212 -0.18 11.29 -1.58
N PHE A 213 -0.52 12.55 -1.35
CA PHE A 213 -1.52 12.98 -0.36
C PHE A 213 -2.70 13.65 -1.05
N ASN A 214 -3.90 13.48 -0.49
CA ASN A 214 -5.10 14.21 -0.86
C ASN A 214 -5.73 14.86 0.37
N GLN A 215 -6.69 15.76 0.17
CA GLN A 215 -7.41 16.39 1.27
C GLN A 215 -8.09 15.29 2.11
N ALA A 216 -8.01 15.44 3.42
CA ALA A 216 -8.66 14.53 4.34
C ALA A 216 -10.17 14.61 4.13
N ALA A 217 -10.83 13.47 4.21
CA ALA A 217 -12.28 13.36 4.15
C ALA A 217 -12.72 12.17 4.98
N THR A 218 -13.95 12.23 5.49
CA THR A 218 -14.60 11.10 6.14
C THR A 218 -15.68 10.56 5.23
N ILE A 219 -15.60 9.28 4.93
CA ILE A 219 -16.60 8.55 4.16
C ILE A 219 -17.58 7.93 5.15
N PHE A 220 -18.86 8.05 4.87
CA PHE A 220 -19.93 7.46 5.65
C PHE A 220 -20.76 6.50 4.80
N GLY A 221 -21.25 5.42 5.42
CA GLY A 221 -22.19 4.48 4.82
C GLY A 221 -23.30 4.13 5.78
N GLY A 222 -24.55 4.39 5.40
CA GLY A 222 -25.75 3.91 6.09
C GLY A 222 -26.17 2.56 5.51
N ALA A 223 -26.32 1.54 6.34
CA ALA A 223 -26.54 0.17 5.90
C ALA A 223 -27.90 -0.42 6.31
N GLU A 224 -28.33 -1.42 5.55
CA GLU A 224 -29.57 -2.18 5.77
C GLU A 224 -29.60 -2.88 7.13
N ASN A 225 -28.42 -3.26 7.66
CA ASN A 225 -28.31 -3.84 9.01
C ASN A 225 -28.51 -2.83 10.15
N GLY A 226 -28.77 -1.56 9.84
CA GLY A 226 -29.02 -0.49 10.80
C GLY A 226 -27.79 0.25 11.33
N GLN A 227 -26.59 -0.07 10.83
CA GLN A 227 -25.38 0.63 11.23
C GLN A 227 -25.11 1.86 10.34
N VAL A 228 -24.51 2.88 10.96
CA VAL A 228 -23.79 3.94 10.27
C VAL A 228 -22.30 3.65 10.43
N TYR A 229 -21.64 3.42 9.30
CA TYR A 229 -20.19 3.22 9.22
C TYR A 229 -19.49 4.50 8.84
N SER A 230 -18.28 4.71 9.36
CA SER A 230 -17.41 5.81 8.97
C SER A 230 -15.95 5.37 8.82
N SER A 231 -15.25 5.97 7.85
CA SER A 231 -13.83 5.80 7.60
C SER A 231 -13.17 7.16 7.38
N SER A 232 -12.06 7.40 8.09
CA SER A 232 -11.24 8.61 7.99
C SER A 232 -9.87 8.36 7.36
N ASP A 233 -9.68 7.19 6.73
CA ASP A 233 -8.41 6.72 6.19
C ASP A 233 -8.55 6.15 4.77
N ASN A 234 -9.38 6.81 3.95
CA ASN A 234 -9.70 6.39 2.59
C ASN A 234 -10.18 4.94 2.50
N GLY A 235 -11.00 4.50 3.45
CA GLY A 235 -11.67 3.20 3.40
C GLY A 235 -10.84 2.01 3.87
N LEU A 236 -9.63 2.24 4.41
CA LEU A 236 -8.80 1.15 4.93
C LEU A 236 -9.38 0.52 6.19
N THR A 237 -9.93 1.35 7.07
CA THR A 237 -10.62 0.89 8.27
C THR A 237 -11.95 1.61 8.42
N TRP A 238 -12.92 0.87 8.97
CA TRP A 238 -14.29 1.34 9.17
C TRP A 238 -14.69 1.14 10.63
N SER A 239 -15.39 2.14 11.18
CA SER A 239 -15.99 2.09 12.51
C SER A 239 -17.50 2.22 12.40
N GLY A 240 -18.25 1.39 13.13
CA GLY A 240 -19.71 1.34 13.09
C GLY A 240 -20.35 1.89 14.37
N THR A 241 -21.46 2.60 14.22
CA THR A 241 -22.35 3.01 15.31
C THR A 241 -23.80 2.73 14.93
N ILE A 242 -24.68 2.51 15.91
CA ILE A 242 -26.07 2.07 15.68
C ILE A 242 -27.03 3.12 16.25
N PRO A 243 -27.82 3.82 15.40
CA PRO A 243 -28.86 4.74 15.88
C PRO A 243 -29.98 3.99 16.62
N ALA A 244 -30.48 2.90 16.03
CA ALA A 244 -31.53 2.04 16.58
C ALA A 244 -31.31 0.57 16.19
N GLN A 245 -31.64 -0.35 17.09
CA GLN A 245 -31.46 -1.77 16.85
C GLN A 245 -32.51 -2.31 15.87
N SER A 246 -32.09 -3.20 14.97
CA SER A 246 -32.99 -3.95 14.05
C SER A 246 -33.77 -3.09 13.04
N HIS A 247 -33.33 -1.86 12.77
CA HIS A 247 -33.96 -0.97 11.81
C HIS A 247 -32.92 -0.44 10.82
N ALA A 248 -33.21 -0.57 9.53
CA ALA A 248 -32.30 -0.14 8.48
C ALA A 248 -32.06 1.38 8.54
N VAL A 249 -30.82 1.79 8.26
CA VAL A 249 -30.50 3.19 7.99
C VAL A 249 -30.69 3.41 6.49
N ASN A 250 -31.66 4.24 6.12
CA ASN A 250 -32.03 4.47 4.73
C ASN A 250 -31.24 5.62 4.09
N SER A 251 -30.95 6.65 4.88
CA SER A 251 -30.27 7.85 4.39
C SER A 251 -29.40 8.43 5.48
N ILE A 252 -28.24 8.96 5.10
CA ILE A 252 -27.32 9.66 5.98
C ILE A 252 -26.95 11.03 5.44
N TYR A 253 -26.73 11.97 6.34
CA TYR A 253 -26.14 13.27 6.02
C TYR A 253 -25.20 13.68 7.15
N ALA A 254 -23.95 14.02 6.84
CA ALA A 254 -22.98 14.41 7.85
C ALA A 254 -22.63 15.90 7.74
N THR A 255 -22.37 16.50 8.90
CA THR A 255 -21.81 17.82 9.08
C THR A 255 -20.54 17.69 9.92
N ASN A 256 -19.79 18.78 10.10
CA ASN A 256 -18.59 18.76 10.94
C ASN A 256 -18.86 18.41 12.41
N THR A 257 -20.09 18.62 12.89
CA THR A 257 -20.46 18.41 14.30
C THR A 257 -21.36 17.20 14.52
N ASP A 258 -22.13 16.80 13.52
CA ASP A 258 -23.24 15.87 13.69
C ASP A 258 -23.45 14.98 12.47
N ILE A 259 -24.00 13.78 12.71
CA ILE A 259 -24.47 12.86 11.66
C ILE A 259 -25.98 12.71 11.81
N TYR A 260 -26.73 12.83 10.72
CA TYR A 260 -28.17 12.63 10.68
C TYR A 260 -28.48 11.34 9.93
N ALA A 261 -29.43 10.56 10.42
CA ALA A 261 -29.82 9.29 9.81
C ALA A 261 -31.34 9.16 9.74
N GLY A 262 -31.88 8.91 8.55
CA GLY A 262 -33.26 8.50 8.34
C GLY A 262 -33.40 6.98 8.48
N SER A 263 -34.39 6.52 9.23
CA SER A 263 -34.52 5.11 9.63
C SER A 263 -35.87 4.49 9.25
N ALA A 264 -35.86 3.18 9.06
CA ALA A 264 -37.03 2.35 8.77
C ALA A 264 -38.12 2.39 9.86
N ASP A 265 -37.74 2.75 11.09
CA ASP A 265 -38.64 2.87 12.25
C ASP A 265 -39.27 4.25 12.43
N HIS A 266 -39.32 5.05 11.35
CA HIS A 266 -40.03 6.32 11.29
C HIS A 266 -39.33 7.48 12.03
N HIS A 267 -38.04 7.34 12.36
CA HIS A 267 -37.28 8.38 13.05
C HIS A 267 -36.19 9.01 12.18
N VAL A 268 -35.90 10.28 12.49
CA VAL A 268 -34.67 10.96 12.13
C VAL A 268 -33.77 11.03 13.36
N TYR A 269 -32.69 10.25 13.32
CA TYR A 269 -31.68 10.22 14.35
C TYR A 269 -30.60 11.27 14.11
N ARG A 270 -29.98 11.77 15.18
CA ARG A 270 -28.77 12.59 15.13
C ARG A 270 -27.74 12.07 16.12
N TYR A 271 -26.55 11.82 15.63
CA TYR A 271 -25.36 11.60 16.45
C TYR A 271 -24.67 12.94 16.64
N SER A 272 -24.49 13.36 17.89
CA SER A 272 -23.69 14.54 18.23
C SER A 272 -22.25 14.13 18.53
N ASN A 273 -21.29 14.65 17.78
CA ASN A 273 -19.86 14.40 18.04
C ASN A 273 -19.41 15.03 19.38
N ILE A 274 -20.20 15.96 19.93
CA ILE A 274 -19.92 16.59 21.22
C ILE A 274 -20.32 15.67 22.38
N SER A 275 -21.52 15.09 22.33
CA SER A 275 -22.01 14.21 23.40
C SER A 275 -21.65 12.74 23.19
N GLY A 276 -21.29 12.34 21.97
CA GLY A 276 -20.98 10.97 21.60
C GLY A 276 -22.20 10.04 21.60
N SER A 277 -23.41 10.58 21.41
CA SER A 277 -24.67 9.85 21.57
C SER A 277 -25.68 10.16 20.48
N TRP A 278 -26.59 9.22 20.23
CA TRP A 278 -27.75 9.40 19.38
C TRP A 278 -28.94 10.01 20.14
N ASP A 279 -29.62 10.96 19.51
CA ASP A 279 -30.98 11.39 19.86
C ASP A 279 -31.92 11.18 18.65
N GLN A 280 -33.23 11.31 18.85
CA GLN A 280 -34.25 11.01 17.83
C GLN A 280 -35.38 12.01 17.79
N GLY A 281 -35.91 12.26 16.58
CA GLY A 281 -37.20 12.91 16.33
C GLY A 281 -38.05 12.04 15.41
N LYS A 282 -39.33 11.85 15.74
CA LYS A 282 -40.25 11.00 14.96
C LYS A 282 -40.83 11.76 13.77
N SER A 283 -41.00 11.09 12.63
CA SER A 283 -41.71 11.63 11.47
C SER A 283 -43.20 11.88 11.81
N PRO A 284 -43.83 12.94 11.27
CA PRO A 284 -45.22 13.26 11.61
C PRO A 284 -46.28 12.28 11.12
N ASP A 285 -45.97 11.49 10.09
CA ASP A 285 -46.90 10.59 9.42
C ASP A 285 -46.71 9.11 9.83
N ASP A 286 -45.87 8.85 10.84
CA ASP A 286 -45.51 7.51 11.31
C ASP A 286 -45.03 6.59 10.16
N SER A 287 -44.41 7.20 9.14
CA SER A 287 -43.88 6.49 7.98
C SER A 287 -42.36 6.45 8.01
N GLU A 288 -41.81 5.40 7.38
CA GLU A 288 -40.38 5.18 7.21
C GLU A 288 -39.73 6.42 6.60
N VAL A 289 -38.62 6.86 7.19
CA VAL A 289 -37.83 7.98 6.67
C VAL A 289 -36.85 7.42 5.64
N LEU A 290 -37.04 7.79 4.39
CA LEU A 290 -36.25 7.29 3.26
C LEU A 290 -35.08 8.21 2.91
N SER A 291 -35.24 9.53 3.12
CA SER A 291 -34.21 10.52 2.82
C SER A 291 -34.09 11.57 3.92
N VAL A 292 -32.85 11.99 4.19
CA VAL A 292 -32.56 13.16 5.03
C VAL A 292 -31.60 14.09 4.31
N PHE A 293 -31.80 15.40 4.49
CA PHE A 293 -30.87 16.42 4.02
C PHE A 293 -30.82 17.55 5.04
N VAL A 294 -29.64 18.14 5.25
CA VAL A 294 -29.46 19.20 6.24
C VAL A 294 -28.81 20.43 5.60
N THR A 295 -29.43 21.58 5.81
CA THR A 295 -28.86 22.88 5.44
C THR A 295 -28.60 23.70 6.69
N THR A 296 -27.50 24.45 6.71
CA THR A 296 -27.21 25.40 7.79
C THR A 296 -27.02 26.77 7.20
N GLU A 297 -27.95 27.68 7.49
CA GLU A 297 -27.86 29.08 7.09
C GLU A 297 -27.57 29.92 8.33
N THR A 298 -26.40 30.56 8.37
CA THR A 298 -25.91 31.32 9.53
C THR A 298 -25.84 30.46 10.79
N THR A 299 -26.85 30.55 11.68
CA THR A 299 -26.97 29.75 12.91
C THR A 299 -28.17 28.82 12.91
N GLN A 300 -29.00 28.82 11.85
CA GLN A 300 -30.20 28.02 11.77
C GLN A 300 -29.93 26.74 10.97
N THR A 301 -29.98 25.60 11.64
CA THR A 301 -30.01 24.28 11.00
C THR A 301 -31.45 23.97 10.60
N THR A 302 -31.65 23.55 9.35
CA THR A 302 -32.91 22.99 8.86
C THR A 302 -32.68 21.54 8.46
N VAL A 303 -33.48 20.64 9.01
CA VAL A 303 -33.46 19.21 8.67
C VAL A 303 -34.67 18.90 7.81
N TYR A 304 -34.44 18.31 6.63
CA TYR A 304 -35.48 17.83 5.74
C TYR A 304 -35.60 16.31 5.85
N ALA A 305 -36.82 15.80 5.80
CA ALA A 305 -37.11 14.37 5.86
C ALA A 305 -38.15 13.98 4.80
N GLY A 306 -37.80 13.03 3.95
CA GLY A 306 -38.68 12.44 2.95
C GLY A 306 -39.17 11.08 3.42
N THR A 307 -40.47 10.82 3.31
CA THR A 307 -41.08 9.60 3.84
C THR A 307 -41.61 8.67 2.76
N LYS A 308 -41.82 7.41 3.15
CA LYS A 308 -42.43 6.38 2.31
C LYS A 308 -43.92 6.60 2.00
N ASN A 309 -44.58 7.55 2.66
CA ASN A 309 -45.95 7.95 2.33
C ASN A 309 -46.00 9.13 1.34
N GLY A 310 -44.86 9.54 0.78
CA GLY A 310 -44.80 10.62 -0.21
C GLY A 310 -44.82 12.03 0.38
N ASN A 311 -44.52 12.17 1.68
CA ASN A 311 -44.46 13.46 2.34
C ASN A 311 -43.02 13.98 2.42
N LEU A 312 -42.88 15.30 2.29
CA LEU A 312 -41.66 16.04 2.59
C LEU A 312 -41.89 16.92 3.81
N PHE A 313 -41.17 16.66 4.88
CA PHE A 313 -41.19 17.48 6.09
C PHE A 313 -39.90 18.27 6.24
N TYR A 314 -39.97 19.39 6.96
CA TYR A 314 -38.77 20.06 7.47
C TYR A 314 -38.93 20.49 8.93
N SER A 315 -37.82 20.58 9.63
CA SER A 315 -37.73 21.04 11.02
C SER A 315 -36.61 22.07 11.17
N THR A 316 -36.88 23.13 11.93
CA THR A 316 -35.91 24.18 12.30
C THR A 316 -35.64 24.23 13.80
N ASP A 317 -36.15 23.26 14.57
CA ASP A 317 -36.08 23.24 16.03
C ASP A 317 -35.48 21.94 16.57
N ASP A 318 -34.51 21.40 15.80
CA ASP A 318 -33.80 20.15 16.11
C ASP A 318 -34.73 18.93 16.15
N ARG A 319 -35.60 18.81 15.13
CA ARG A 319 -36.51 17.67 14.90
C ARG A 319 -37.56 17.50 16.00
N LYS A 320 -37.83 18.55 16.79
CA LYS A 320 -38.87 18.56 17.83
C LYS A 320 -40.26 18.78 17.24
N SER A 321 -40.34 19.63 16.22
CA SER A 321 -41.54 19.81 15.42
C SER A 321 -41.21 19.82 13.92
N TRP A 322 -42.22 19.51 13.13
CA TRP A 322 -42.09 19.34 11.68
C TRP A 322 -43.20 20.11 10.97
N THR A 323 -42.85 20.70 9.83
CA THR A 323 -43.79 21.34 8.91
C THR A 323 -43.81 20.57 7.60
N ASN A 324 -45.00 20.25 7.08
CA ASN A 324 -45.16 19.58 5.80
C ASN A 324 -45.00 20.56 4.63
N ARG A 325 -44.30 20.13 3.57
CA ARG A 325 -44.26 20.78 2.25
C ARG A 325 -45.04 19.90 1.27
N PRO A 326 -46.32 20.22 1.00
CA PRO A 326 -47.18 19.38 0.18
C PRO A 326 -46.58 19.12 -1.20
N LEU A 327 -46.53 17.85 -1.57
CA LEU A 327 -46.13 17.36 -2.89
C LEU A 327 -47.36 17.04 -3.74
N PRO A 328 -47.21 16.95 -5.08
CA PRO A 328 -48.28 16.44 -5.93
C PRO A 328 -48.73 15.04 -5.49
N ASN A 329 -50.06 14.79 -5.48
CA ASN A 329 -50.66 13.54 -4.99
C ASN A 329 -50.15 12.25 -5.68
N ALA A 330 -49.50 12.38 -6.84
CA ALA A 330 -48.92 11.24 -7.55
C ALA A 330 -47.67 10.67 -6.84
N VAL A 331 -46.96 11.51 -6.06
CA VAL A 331 -45.77 11.10 -5.32
C VAL A 331 -46.17 10.18 -4.17
N THR A 332 -45.74 8.92 -4.26
CA THR A 332 -46.01 7.92 -3.22
C THR A 332 -44.84 7.72 -2.27
N ALA A 333 -43.62 8.12 -2.64
CA ALA A 333 -42.45 8.10 -1.74
C ALA A 333 -41.43 9.17 -2.13
N VAL A 334 -40.71 9.71 -1.13
CA VAL A 334 -39.61 10.67 -1.31
C VAL A 334 -38.28 10.00 -0.96
N ASN A 335 -37.60 9.43 -1.96
CA ASN A 335 -36.41 8.60 -1.74
C ASN A 335 -35.12 9.42 -1.64
N GLY A 336 -35.06 10.58 -2.29
CA GLY A 336 -33.87 11.43 -2.33
C GLY A 336 -34.25 12.89 -2.18
N ILE A 337 -33.42 13.65 -1.45
CA ILE A 337 -33.58 15.09 -1.25
C ILE A 337 -32.24 15.76 -1.51
N TYR A 338 -32.25 16.83 -2.30
CA TYR A 338 -31.10 17.71 -2.46
C TYR A 338 -31.55 19.16 -2.39
N VAL A 339 -30.94 19.93 -1.51
CA VAL A 339 -31.29 21.34 -1.30
C VAL A 339 -30.09 22.22 -1.64
N THR A 340 -30.35 23.22 -2.47
CA THR A 340 -29.42 24.32 -2.79
C THR A 340 -29.98 25.64 -2.23
N ASN A 341 -29.26 26.75 -2.33
CA ASN A 341 -29.58 28.07 -1.72
C ASN A 341 -31.03 28.60 -1.88
N ASN A 342 -31.87 28.03 -2.76
CA ASN A 342 -33.32 28.21 -2.67
C ASN A 342 -34.16 27.16 -3.44
N THR A 343 -33.53 26.08 -3.92
CA THR A 343 -34.21 25.07 -4.74
C THR A 343 -34.12 23.72 -4.06
N ILE A 344 -35.29 23.11 -3.85
CA ILE A 344 -35.41 21.73 -3.37
C ILE A 344 -35.61 20.84 -4.58
N TYR A 345 -34.81 19.79 -4.69
CA TYR A 345 -34.98 18.69 -5.63
C TYR A 345 -35.35 17.44 -4.85
N ILE A 346 -36.32 16.69 -5.36
CA ILE A 346 -36.70 15.39 -4.80
C ILE A 346 -36.61 14.31 -5.87
N GLY A 347 -36.04 13.17 -5.48
CA GLY A 347 -36.20 11.91 -6.20
C GLY A 347 -37.41 11.18 -5.63
N SER A 348 -38.35 10.79 -6.49
CA SER A 348 -39.62 10.20 -6.06
C SER A 348 -39.92 8.85 -6.70
N THR A 349 -40.84 8.14 -6.05
CA THR A 349 -41.59 7.01 -6.62
C THR A 349 -43.02 7.44 -6.86
N GLU A 350 -43.56 7.04 -8.01
CA GLU A 350 -44.97 7.07 -8.39
C GLU A 350 -45.39 5.66 -8.84
N ILE A 351 -46.65 5.47 -9.28
CA ILE A 351 -47.11 4.20 -9.83
C ILE A 351 -46.29 3.85 -11.09
N ASN A 352 -45.42 2.83 -10.97
CA ASN A 352 -44.54 2.31 -12.02
C ASN A 352 -43.60 3.36 -12.67
N GLU A 353 -43.34 4.48 -12.01
CA GLU A 353 -42.49 5.55 -12.54
C GLU A 353 -41.62 6.16 -11.43
N GLY A 354 -40.34 6.36 -11.70
CA GLY A 354 -39.48 7.27 -10.93
C GLY A 354 -39.43 8.64 -11.60
N ASN A 355 -39.63 9.72 -10.84
CA ASN A 355 -39.57 11.08 -11.36
C ASN A 355 -38.76 11.99 -10.44
N VAL A 356 -38.33 13.14 -10.97
CA VAL A 356 -37.77 14.23 -10.18
C VAL A 356 -38.81 15.33 -10.08
N TYR A 357 -38.99 15.91 -8.90
CA TYR A 357 -39.68 17.18 -8.75
C TYR A 357 -38.73 18.21 -8.18
N TYR A 358 -38.81 19.44 -8.67
CA TYR A 358 -38.07 20.54 -8.07
C TYR A 358 -38.95 21.74 -7.79
N SER A 359 -38.56 22.51 -6.77
CA SER A 359 -39.25 23.73 -6.37
C SER A 359 -38.24 24.86 -6.19
N PRO A 360 -38.22 25.88 -7.07
CA PRO A 360 -37.38 27.07 -6.92
C PRO A 360 -37.90 28.07 -5.87
N VAL A 361 -39.08 27.79 -5.31
CA VAL A 361 -39.77 28.62 -4.31
C VAL A 361 -39.92 27.87 -2.98
N ASN A 362 -38.87 27.13 -2.59
CA ASN A 362 -38.79 26.45 -1.29
C ASN A 362 -40.06 25.62 -0.94
N GLY A 363 -40.48 24.71 -1.81
CA GLY A 363 -41.60 23.79 -1.64
C GLY A 363 -43.01 24.38 -1.73
N SER A 364 -43.20 25.65 -2.11
CA SER A 364 -44.55 26.21 -2.32
C SER A 364 -45.22 25.74 -3.62
N SER A 365 -44.45 25.35 -4.63
CA SER A 365 -44.94 24.79 -5.89
C SER A 365 -43.87 23.93 -6.56
N TRP A 366 -44.28 22.88 -7.27
CA TRP A 366 -43.39 21.87 -7.82
C TRP A 366 -43.49 21.75 -9.33
N ILE A 367 -42.35 21.51 -9.97
CA ILE A 367 -42.22 21.23 -11.40
C ILE A 367 -41.73 19.80 -11.55
N LYS A 368 -42.46 18.98 -12.32
CA LYS A 368 -42.10 17.59 -12.62
C LYS A 368 -41.08 17.55 -13.76
N ILE A 369 -40.00 16.80 -13.55
CA ILE A 369 -39.07 16.34 -14.58
C ILE A 369 -39.30 14.82 -14.71
N PRO A 370 -39.89 14.35 -15.83
CA PRO A 370 -40.06 12.92 -16.07
C PRO A 370 -38.72 12.20 -15.94
N GLY A 371 -38.67 11.09 -15.21
CA GLY A 371 -37.43 10.30 -15.07
C GLY A 371 -37.05 9.53 -16.34
N PRO A 372 -35.92 8.81 -16.31
CA PRO A 372 -35.57 7.87 -17.38
C PRO A 372 -36.68 6.85 -17.64
N ALA A 373 -36.74 6.28 -18.85
CA ALA A 373 -37.66 5.19 -19.14
C ALA A 373 -37.32 3.94 -18.31
N ASP A 374 -38.33 3.12 -18.02
CA ASP A 374 -38.20 1.83 -17.34
C ASP A 374 -37.62 1.87 -15.90
N VAL A 375 -37.81 2.99 -15.20
CA VAL A 375 -37.43 3.15 -13.78
C VAL A 375 -38.65 3.27 -12.87
N GLU A 376 -38.63 2.60 -11.72
CA GLU A 376 -39.71 2.65 -10.72
C GLU A 376 -39.46 3.70 -9.63
N ALA A 377 -38.22 4.16 -9.47
CA ALA A 377 -37.86 5.19 -8.50
C ALA A 377 -36.60 5.96 -8.89
N ILE A 378 -36.57 7.24 -8.57
CA ILE A 378 -35.31 7.98 -8.41
C ILE A 378 -34.89 7.80 -6.95
N ARG A 379 -33.72 7.20 -6.68
CA ARG A 379 -33.24 6.88 -5.32
C ARG A 379 -32.54 8.09 -4.71
N ASP A 380 -31.40 8.47 -5.26
CA ASP A 380 -30.66 9.67 -4.86
C ASP A 380 -30.69 10.70 -5.99
N ILE A 381 -30.53 11.97 -5.61
CA ILE A 381 -30.51 13.10 -6.54
C ILE A 381 -29.47 14.11 -6.07
N PHE A 382 -28.68 14.64 -7.00
CA PHE A 382 -27.71 15.71 -6.75
C PHE A 382 -27.71 16.69 -7.90
N VAL A 383 -27.33 17.94 -7.62
CA VAL A 383 -27.14 18.97 -8.65
C VAL A 383 -25.75 19.55 -8.53
N VAL A 384 -25.01 19.50 -9.63
CA VAL A 384 -23.73 20.21 -9.78
C VAL A 384 -23.86 21.17 -10.95
N ASN A 385 -23.75 22.47 -10.66
CA ASN A 385 -24.02 23.54 -11.62
C ASN A 385 -25.44 23.40 -12.23
N THR A 386 -25.53 23.00 -13.49
CA THR A 386 -26.81 22.81 -14.21
C THR A 386 -27.11 21.33 -14.50
N MET A 387 -26.29 20.40 -14.00
CA MET A 387 -26.44 18.97 -14.25
C MET A 387 -27.05 18.29 -13.02
N LEU A 388 -28.17 17.61 -13.23
CA LEU A 388 -28.74 16.64 -12.29
C LEU A 388 -28.01 15.30 -12.44
N TYR A 389 -27.74 14.66 -11.31
CA TYR A 389 -27.21 13.30 -11.22
C TYR A 389 -28.17 12.47 -10.38
N ALA A 390 -28.65 11.36 -10.93
CA ALA A 390 -29.62 10.50 -10.27
C ALA A 390 -29.22 9.04 -10.41
N ASN A 391 -29.26 8.27 -9.32
CA ASN A 391 -29.34 6.82 -9.46
C ASN A 391 -30.81 6.37 -9.33
N THR A 392 -31.12 5.26 -9.98
CA THR A 392 -32.51 4.83 -10.15
C THR A 392 -32.72 3.39 -9.70
N ALA A 393 -33.91 3.10 -9.18
CA ALA A 393 -34.38 1.72 -9.08
C ALA A 393 -35.01 1.33 -10.43
N PRO A 394 -34.54 0.27 -11.10
CA PRO A 394 -35.16 -0.19 -12.33
C PRO A 394 -36.52 -0.83 -12.03
N ILE A 395 -37.45 -0.78 -12.99
CA ILE A 395 -38.61 -1.67 -12.96
C ILE A 395 -38.08 -3.11 -12.86
N LYS A 396 -38.73 -4.00 -12.09
CA LYS A 396 -38.38 -5.43 -12.00
C LYS A 396 -38.43 -6.10 -13.39
N ILE A 397 -37.36 -5.94 -14.18
CA ILE A 397 -37.14 -6.67 -15.43
C ILE A 397 -36.42 -7.98 -15.03
N PRO A 398 -36.80 -9.13 -15.61
CA PRO A 398 -36.05 -10.38 -15.43
C PRO A 398 -34.55 -10.16 -15.69
N PRO A 399 -33.66 -10.92 -15.03
CA PRO A 399 -32.23 -10.84 -15.32
C PRO A 399 -31.96 -10.94 -16.83
N ASP A 400 -30.97 -10.21 -17.32
CA ASP A 400 -30.52 -10.35 -18.71
C ASP A 400 -30.11 -11.81 -19.00
N SER A 401 -29.93 -12.17 -20.27
CA SER A 401 -29.53 -13.53 -20.68
C SER A 401 -28.20 -14.00 -20.08
N GLY A 402 -27.46 -13.12 -19.39
CA GLY A 402 -26.25 -13.44 -18.62
C GLY A 402 -26.49 -13.59 -17.11
N GLY A 403 -27.74 -13.59 -16.65
CA GLY A 403 -28.09 -13.69 -15.23
C GLY A 403 -27.83 -12.42 -14.42
N ARG A 404 -27.47 -11.30 -15.06
CA ARG A 404 -27.31 -10.02 -14.37
C ARG A 404 -28.71 -9.45 -14.18
N GLY A 405 -29.11 -9.23 -12.93
CA GLY A 405 -30.36 -8.54 -12.59
C GLY A 405 -30.46 -7.17 -13.28
N PRO A 406 -31.60 -6.48 -13.16
CA PRO A 406 -31.76 -5.17 -13.76
C PRO A 406 -30.67 -4.23 -13.22
N ARG A 407 -29.92 -3.60 -14.11
CA ARG A 407 -28.72 -2.83 -13.76
C ARG A 407 -29.15 -1.46 -13.22
N GLU A 408 -28.70 -1.13 -12.02
CA GLU A 408 -28.89 0.18 -11.39
C GLU A 408 -27.80 1.12 -11.89
N TYR A 409 -28.21 2.16 -12.62
CA TYR A 409 -27.31 3.11 -13.27
C TYR A 409 -27.42 4.50 -12.67
N VAL A 410 -26.38 5.29 -12.89
CA VAL A 410 -26.41 6.74 -12.71
C VAL A 410 -26.79 7.38 -14.04
N TYR A 411 -27.76 8.29 -14.00
CA TYR A 411 -28.18 9.10 -15.13
C TYR A 411 -27.89 10.57 -14.87
N THR A 412 -27.71 11.32 -15.95
CA THR A 412 -27.56 12.76 -15.94
C THR A 412 -28.67 13.44 -16.74
N TYR A 413 -29.05 14.64 -16.30
CA TYR A 413 -30.02 15.49 -16.97
C TYR A 413 -29.57 16.95 -16.91
N ASP A 414 -29.50 17.61 -18.07
CA ASP A 414 -29.13 19.01 -18.17
C ASP A 414 -30.36 19.91 -18.00
N LEU A 415 -30.37 20.68 -16.91
CA LEU A 415 -31.44 21.59 -16.55
C LEU A 415 -31.61 22.75 -17.55
N THR A 416 -30.63 23.04 -18.41
CA THR A 416 -30.69 24.15 -19.37
C THR A 416 -31.30 23.76 -20.71
N THR A 417 -30.91 22.59 -21.22
CA THR A 417 -31.39 22.10 -22.52
C THR A 417 -32.70 21.33 -22.39
N HIS A 418 -33.05 20.88 -21.18
CA HIS A 418 -34.20 20.02 -20.91
C HIS A 418 -34.20 18.74 -21.78
N GLY A 419 -33.01 18.29 -22.20
CA GLY A 419 -32.80 17.12 -23.05
C GLY A 419 -33.11 15.80 -22.32
N PRO A 420 -33.08 14.65 -23.03
CA PRO A 420 -33.36 13.37 -22.40
C PRO A 420 -32.28 13.01 -21.38
N TRP A 421 -32.66 12.18 -20.40
CA TRP A 421 -31.70 11.58 -19.48
C TRP A 421 -30.65 10.78 -20.25
N SER A 422 -29.39 10.92 -19.84
CA SER A 422 -28.25 10.21 -20.44
C SER A 422 -27.58 9.33 -19.40
N SER A 423 -27.24 8.08 -19.74
CA SER A 423 -26.48 7.22 -18.84
C SER A 423 -25.09 7.82 -18.59
N PHE A 424 -24.67 7.82 -17.33
CA PHE A 424 -23.35 8.32 -16.93
C PHE A 424 -22.32 7.19 -16.98
N MET A 425 -22.62 6.03 -16.38
CA MET A 425 -21.70 4.89 -16.27
C MET A 425 -22.45 3.56 -16.20
N ASP A 426 -21.80 2.50 -16.71
CA ASP A 426 -22.29 1.10 -16.70
C ASP A 426 -21.82 0.31 -15.46
N GLN A 427 -21.87 0.91 -14.27
CA GLN A 427 -21.54 0.24 -13.00
C GLN A 427 -22.76 0.18 -12.08
N THR A 428 -22.85 -0.87 -11.24
CA THR A 428 -23.98 -1.08 -10.32
C THR A 428 -23.91 -0.09 -9.16
N VAL A 429 -24.85 0.85 -9.11
CA VAL A 429 -24.92 1.90 -8.08
C VAL A 429 -26.25 1.81 -7.33
N TYR A 430 -26.22 1.27 -6.10
CA TYR A 430 -27.42 1.19 -5.27
C TYR A 430 -27.70 2.49 -4.51
N SER A 431 -26.64 3.13 -4.01
CA SER A 431 -26.68 4.48 -3.45
C SER A 431 -25.60 5.34 -4.07
N LEU A 432 -25.88 6.63 -4.22
CA LEU A 432 -25.02 7.60 -4.88
C LEU A 432 -24.73 8.78 -3.96
N PHE A 433 -23.52 9.30 -4.04
CA PHE A 433 -23.17 10.63 -3.55
C PHE A 433 -22.41 11.39 -4.63
N VAL A 434 -22.75 12.67 -4.80
CA VAL A 434 -21.99 13.61 -5.64
C VAL A 434 -21.67 14.86 -4.82
N SER A 435 -20.39 15.22 -4.74
CA SER A 435 -19.97 16.44 -4.04
C SER A 435 -20.49 17.69 -4.75
N ALA A 436 -20.69 18.78 -4.01
CA ALA A 436 -21.26 20.02 -4.54
C ALA A 436 -20.44 20.66 -5.68
N ASP A 437 -19.13 20.39 -5.72
CA ASP A 437 -18.21 20.81 -6.78
C ASP A 437 -18.07 19.78 -7.92
N GLY A 438 -18.69 18.61 -7.79
CA GLY A 438 -18.64 17.50 -8.75
C GLY A 438 -17.30 16.78 -8.85
N THR A 439 -16.35 17.04 -7.95
CA THR A 439 -15.02 16.42 -8.02
C THR A 439 -14.97 15.02 -7.41
N SER A 440 -15.95 14.68 -6.56
CA SER A 440 -16.04 13.38 -5.87
C SER A 440 -17.41 12.74 -6.11
N MET A 441 -17.39 11.48 -6.51
CA MET A 441 -18.61 10.67 -6.66
C MET A 441 -18.39 9.31 -6.03
N LEU A 442 -19.24 8.94 -5.08
CA LEU A 442 -19.19 7.66 -4.39
C LEU A 442 -20.42 6.83 -4.75
N ALA A 443 -20.22 5.52 -4.76
CA ALA A 443 -21.29 4.56 -4.91
C ALA A 443 -21.26 3.53 -3.78
N GLY A 444 -22.43 3.22 -3.24
CA GLY A 444 -22.68 2.05 -2.41
C GLY A 444 -23.34 0.94 -3.22
N THR A 445 -23.07 -0.32 -2.85
CA THR A 445 -23.62 -1.51 -3.54
C THR A 445 -24.62 -2.27 -2.67
N GLN A 446 -25.36 -3.16 -3.31
CA GLN A 446 -26.24 -4.10 -2.62
C GLN A 446 -25.47 -5.14 -1.78
N ASP A 447 -24.21 -5.40 -2.13
CA ASP A 447 -23.34 -6.37 -1.47
C ASP A 447 -22.38 -5.72 -0.45
N GLY A 448 -22.61 -4.44 -0.10
CA GLY A 448 -21.94 -3.81 1.02
C GLY A 448 -20.57 -3.16 0.76
N PHE A 449 -20.21 -3.01 -0.52
CA PHE A 449 -19.03 -2.27 -0.95
C PHE A 449 -19.31 -0.78 -1.15
N VAL A 450 -18.28 0.04 -0.93
CA VAL A 450 -18.22 1.46 -1.30
C VAL A 450 -17.03 1.73 -2.19
N TYR A 451 -17.21 2.50 -3.27
CA TYR A 451 -16.16 2.80 -4.23
C TYR A 451 -16.33 4.17 -4.88
N SER A 452 -15.26 4.67 -5.49
CA SER A 452 -15.23 5.91 -6.27
C SER A 452 -15.72 5.65 -7.70
N LEU A 453 -16.73 6.39 -8.14
CA LEU A 453 -17.17 6.34 -9.55
C LEU A 453 -16.20 7.07 -10.49
N MET A 454 -15.43 8.03 -9.97
CA MET A 454 -14.50 8.84 -10.78
C MET A 454 -13.21 8.09 -11.10
N THR A 455 -12.72 7.29 -10.16
CA THR A 455 -11.43 6.61 -10.28
C THR A 455 -11.56 5.09 -10.37
N GLY A 456 -12.71 4.52 -9.99
CA GLY A 456 -12.92 3.08 -9.91
C GLY A 456 -12.32 2.44 -8.64
N ASP A 457 -11.77 3.25 -7.74
CA ASP A 457 -11.08 2.78 -6.55
C ASP A 457 -12.07 2.25 -5.50
N LEU A 458 -11.76 1.07 -4.95
CA LEU A 458 -12.55 0.45 -3.90
C LEU A 458 -12.16 1.02 -2.53
N TYR A 459 -13.09 1.74 -1.89
CA TYR A 459 -12.96 2.20 -0.50
C TYR A 459 -13.31 1.10 0.53
N GLY A 460 -13.65 -0.09 0.08
CA GLY A 460 -13.69 -1.29 0.92
C GLY A 460 -15.05 -1.96 1.00
N PHE A 461 -15.04 -3.12 1.66
CA PHE A 461 -16.21 -3.89 2.06
C PHE A 461 -16.56 -3.54 3.50
N ILE A 462 -17.76 -3.02 3.72
CA ILE A 462 -18.17 -2.47 5.02
C ILE A 462 -19.03 -3.49 5.80
N THR A 463 -19.92 -4.20 5.11
CA THR A 463 -20.86 -5.18 5.68
C THR A 463 -21.34 -6.15 4.60
N ASP A 464 -21.94 -7.28 4.96
CA ASP A 464 -22.63 -8.22 4.07
C ASP A 464 -24.06 -7.80 3.69
N THR A 465 -24.42 -6.53 3.90
CA THR A 465 -25.75 -5.99 3.63
C THR A 465 -25.68 -4.74 2.75
N LYS A 466 -26.82 -4.31 2.20
CA LYS A 466 -26.88 -3.17 1.26
C LYS A 466 -26.39 -1.89 1.92
N ILE A 467 -25.64 -1.09 1.17
CA ILE A 467 -25.32 0.29 1.55
C ILE A 467 -26.42 1.20 1.00
N ASN A 468 -27.41 1.50 1.82
CA ASN A 468 -28.58 2.29 1.45
C ASN A 468 -28.25 3.76 1.19
N SER A 469 -27.19 4.29 1.79
CA SER A 469 -26.75 5.66 1.56
C SER A 469 -25.24 5.79 1.78
N VAL A 470 -24.59 6.57 0.92
CA VAL A 470 -23.18 6.95 1.05
C VAL A 470 -23.07 8.47 1.15
N PHE A 471 -22.08 8.96 1.89
CA PHE A 471 -21.82 10.39 2.01
C PHE A 471 -20.33 10.66 2.20
N LEU A 472 -19.82 11.74 1.62
CA LEU A 472 -18.44 12.19 1.84
C LEU A 472 -18.46 13.56 2.53
N LEU A 473 -17.81 13.66 3.67
CA LEU A 473 -17.55 14.93 4.35
C LEU A 473 -16.08 15.30 4.16
N GLY A 474 -15.80 16.34 3.38
CA GLY A 474 -14.44 16.89 3.25
C GLY A 474 -13.97 17.54 4.56
N ALA A 475 -12.66 17.52 4.81
CA ALA A 475 -12.05 18.27 5.91
C ALA A 475 -12.10 19.78 5.63
N ASN A 476 -12.57 20.55 6.62
CA ASN A 476 -12.53 22.00 6.63
C ASN A 476 -11.12 22.55 6.84
#